data_AF-A0A2I7SGI7-F1
#
_entry.id   AF-A0A2I7SGI7-F1
#
_cell.length_a   1.000
_cell.length_b   1.000
_cell.length_c   1.000
_cell.angle_alpha   90.00
_cell.angle_beta   90.00
_cell.angle_gamma   90.00
#
_symmetry.space_group_name_H-M   'P 1'
#
loop_
_entity.id
_entity.type
_entity.pdbx_description
1 polymer ?
#
loop_
_entity_poly.entity_id
_entity_poly.type
_entity_poly.pdbx_seq_one_letter_code
_entity_poly.pdbx_strand_id
1 'polypeptide(L)'
;MIKAHCFTKEWINGFKQQKHFKRINPPVLEKMIQALSLLQQLKAHGLNFTFKGGTSLVLLLSKSRRFSVDIDIITTQSREEVEAVLEKVVANSHFNKWELQDRRSYKEGVPKAHYEFDYESSLNQSAHFVLLDILFEQTDYPRLLSAPIQSEWIESEEVLEVVVPSIESILGDKLTAFAPNTVGILYDKDKEQEIIKQLFDIGCLFDEADNVEEIALSFEKIGTKEINYRELEIGLTEILDDIFTTSLLIAKRTKNTGEPDKTRFTELTTGIRRFEGFLIAENFKIEDAILAAGKAAYLTKQLKNKDYTSIEKFNGQDISKLEITGELNFLNKLKKSRDKAAFFYWYKALN
;
A
#
# COMPACT_ATOMS: atom_id res chain seq x y z
N MET A 1 -11.09 4.57 -23.56
CA MET A 1 -9.68 4.95 -23.31
C MET A 1 -9.59 6.27 -22.55
N ILE A 2 -8.52 6.52 -21.79
CA ILE A 2 -8.24 7.81 -21.15
C ILE A 2 -8.05 8.87 -22.23
N LYS A 3 -8.69 10.02 -22.07
CA LYS A 3 -8.66 11.12 -23.04
C LYS A 3 -7.26 11.73 -23.12
N ALA A 4 -6.84 12.08 -24.34
CA ALA A 4 -5.50 12.59 -24.61
C ALA A 4 -5.11 13.82 -23.77
N HIS A 5 -6.07 14.69 -23.44
CA HIS A 5 -5.79 15.88 -22.64
C HIS A 5 -5.31 15.55 -21.22
N CYS A 6 -5.61 14.37 -20.67
CA CYS A 6 -5.18 13.98 -19.33
C CYS A 6 -3.67 13.81 -19.20
N PHE A 7 -2.98 13.59 -20.33
CA PHE A 7 -1.52 13.43 -20.38
C PHE A 7 -0.77 14.75 -20.56
N THR A 8 -1.47 15.89 -20.65
CA THR A 8 -0.83 17.18 -20.91
C THR A 8 -0.32 17.84 -19.63
N LYS A 9 0.71 18.66 -19.80
CA LYS A 9 1.26 19.49 -18.74
C LYS A 9 0.20 20.44 -18.15
N GLU A 10 -0.72 20.93 -18.97
CA GLU A 10 -1.80 21.83 -18.57
C GLU A 10 -2.79 21.13 -17.64
N TRP A 11 -3.21 19.91 -17.96
CA TRP A 11 -4.11 19.11 -17.11
C TRP A 11 -3.48 18.84 -15.74
N ILE A 12 -2.26 18.30 -15.76
CA ILE A 12 -1.55 17.90 -14.53
C ILE A 12 -1.26 19.12 -13.64
N ASN A 13 -0.81 20.24 -14.21
CA ASN A 13 -0.59 21.46 -13.44
C ASN A 13 -1.88 22.15 -13.01
N GLY A 14 -3.01 21.90 -13.69
CA GLY A 14 -4.33 22.37 -13.30
C GLY A 14 -4.71 21.94 -11.89
N PHE A 15 -4.40 20.70 -11.49
CA PHE A 15 -4.64 20.23 -10.12
C PHE A 15 -3.89 21.05 -9.08
N LYS A 16 -2.64 21.42 -9.35
CA LYS A 16 -1.82 22.20 -8.40
C LYS A 16 -2.38 23.61 -8.13
N GLN A 17 -3.21 24.14 -9.04
CA GLN A 17 -3.90 25.43 -8.85
C GLN A 17 -5.03 25.32 -7.81
N GLN A 18 -5.55 24.12 -7.57
CA GLN A 18 -6.62 23.85 -6.61
C GLN A 18 -6.06 23.84 -5.18
N LYS A 19 -6.75 24.52 -4.25
CA LYS A 19 -6.25 24.74 -2.86
C LYS A 19 -5.84 23.46 -2.13
N HIS A 20 -6.57 22.37 -2.35
CA HIS A 20 -6.38 21.09 -1.68
C HIS A 20 -5.26 20.24 -2.31
N PHE A 21 -4.83 20.55 -3.53
CA PHE A 21 -3.78 19.83 -4.27
C PHE A 21 -2.52 20.66 -4.51
N LYS A 22 -2.35 21.80 -3.83
CA LYS A 22 -1.18 22.68 -4.00
C LYS A 22 0.17 21.99 -3.78
N ARG A 23 0.18 20.88 -3.04
CA ARG A 23 1.39 20.15 -2.63
C ARG A 23 1.69 18.91 -3.45
N ILE A 24 0.82 18.55 -4.40
CA ILE A 24 1.06 17.39 -5.26
C ILE A 24 2.39 17.58 -6.02
N ASN A 25 3.05 16.46 -6.28
CA ASN A 25 4.24 16.40 -7.11
C ASN A 25 3.82 16.08 -8.57
N PRO A 26 3.86 17.04 -9.52
CA PRO A 26 3.33 16.82 -10.87
C PRO A 26 3.95 15.65 -11.62
N PRO A 27 5.29 15.42 -11.60
CA PRO A 27 5.87 14.18 -12.12
C PRO A 27 5.29 12.88 -11.54
N VAL A 28 4.95 12.84 -10.25
CA VAL A 28 4.38 11.64 -9.62
C VAL A 28 2.93 11.44 -10.06
N LEU A 29 2.16 12.53 -10.17
CA LEU A 29 0.81 12.49 -10.72
C LEU A 29 0.82 12.02 -12.19
N GLU A 30 1.73 12.54 -13.02
CA GLU A 30 1.90 12.05 -14.40
C GLU A 30 2.11 10.54 -14.42
N LYS A 31 3.06 10.03 -13.63
CA LYS A 31 3.33 8.59 -13.58
C LYS A 31 2.12 7.77 -13.09
N MET A 32 1.29 8.30 -12.19
CA MET A 32 0.03 7.63 -11.82
C MET A 32 -1.00 7.62 -12.96
N ILE A 33 -1.16 8.73 -13.70
CA ILE A 33 -2.04 8.78 -14.88
C ILE A 33 -1.57 7.75 -15.93
N GLN A 34 -0.25 7.65 -16.12
CA GLN A 34 0.36 6.64 -16.99
C GLN A 34 0.10 5.22 -16.49
N ALA A 35 0.22 4.96 -15.18
CA ALA A 35 -0.11 3.68 -14.59
C ALA A 35 -1.58 3.28 -14.80
N LEU A 36 -2.52 4.20 -14.61
CA LEU A 36 -3.95 3.97 -14.88
C LEU A 36 -4.22 3.74 -16.37
N SER A 37 -3.49 4.41 -17.26
CA SER A 37 -3.55 4.15 -18.70
C SER A 37 -3.07 2.75 -19.05
N LEU A 38 -1.93 2.31 -18.48
CA LEU A 38 -1.43 0.96 -18.70
C LEU A 38 -2.45 -0.09 -18.22
N LEU A 39 -3.00 0.09 -17.02
CA LEU A 39 -4.05 -0.77 -16.46
C LEU A 39 -5.26 -0.89 -17.41
N GLN A 40 -5.74 0.24 -17.95
CA GLN A 40 -6.86 0.25 -18.90
C GLN A 40 -6.51 -0.45 -20.21
N GLN A 41 -5.29 -0.24 -20.72
CA GLN A 41 -4.82 -0.87 -21.95
C GLN A 41 -4.68 -2.39 -21.81
N LEU A 42 -4.16 -2.88 -20.68
CA LEU A 42 -4.08 -4.32 -20.39
C LEU A 42 -5.47 -4.96 -20.40
N LYS A 43 -6.44 -4.31 -19.74
CA LYS A 43 -7.83 -4.80 -19.71
C LYS A 43 -8.48 -4.77 -21.09
N ALA A 44 -8.33 -3.67 -21.84
CA ALA A 44 -8.90 -3.49 -23.18
C ALA A 44 -8.39 -4.55 -24.18
N HIS A 45 -7.13 -4.97 -24.05
CA HIS A 45 -6.51 -5.96 -24.92
C HIS A 45 -6.67 -7.41 -24.44
N GLY A 46 -7.55 -7.65 -23.46
CA GLY A 46 -8.01 -8.97 -23.08
C GLY A 46 -7.17 -9.67 -22.00
N LEU A 47 -6.33 -8.94 -21.24
CA LEU A 47 -5.69 -9.52 -20.08
C LEU A 47 -6.72 -9.70 -18.94
N ASN A 48 -6.78 -10.91 -18.40
CA ASN A 48 -7.55 -11.30 -17.24
C ASN A 48 -6.64 -11.31 -16.01
N PHE A 49 -6.89 -10.41 -15.08
CA PHE A 49 -6.04 -10.23 -13.90
C PHE A 49 -6.82 -9.66 -12.72
N THR A 50 -6.26 -9.85 -11.53
CA THR A 50 -6.64 -9.11 -10.31
C THR A 50 -5.63 -7.98 -10.12
N PHE A 51 -6.10 -6.73 -10.10
CA PHE A 51 -5.30 -5.55 -9.81
C PHE A 51 -5.18 -5.34 -8.32
N LYS A 52 -3.95 -5.28 -7.80
CA LYS A 52 -3.67 -5.21 -6.37
C LYS A 52 -2.63 -4.12 -6.04
N GLY A 53 -2.04 -4.22 -4.85
CA GLY A 53 -0.95 -3.35 -4.43
C GLY A 53 -1.41 -1.94 -4.07
N GLY A 54 -0.44 -1.04 -3.87
CA GLY A 54 -0.72 0.33 -3.39
C GLY A 54 -1.52 1.18 -4.39
N THR A 55 -1.39 0.89 -5.70
CA THR A 55 -2.06 1.68 -6.74
C THR A 55 -3.54 1.32 -6.86
N SER A 56 -3.95 0.09 -6.51
CA SER A 56 -5.38 -0.29 -6.46
C SER A 56 -6.20 0.57 -5.48
N LEU A 57 -5.55 1.14 -4.46
CA LEU A 57 -6.22 1.98 -3.46
C LEU A 57 -6.84 3.26 -4.05
N VAL A 58 -6.36 3.73 -5.21
CA VAL A 58 -6.96 4.88 -5.92
C VAL A 58 -8.36 4.57 -6.44
N LEU A 59 -8.69 3.28 -6.65
CA LEU A 59 -9.99 2.81 -7.13
C LEU A 59 -10.89 2.31 -5.98
N LEU A 60 -10.28 1.94 -4.83
CA LEU A 60 -10.99 1.37 -3.69
C LEU A 60 -11.43 2.42 -2.67
N LEU A 61 -10.54 3.37 -2.35
CA LEU A 61 -10.81 4.35 -1.30
C LEU A 61 -11.69 5.48 -1.83
N SER A 62 -12.58 5.96 -0.97
CA SER A 62 -13.45 7.11 -1.25
C SER A 62 -12.69 8.37 -1.68
N LYS A 63 -11.45 8.52 -1.19
CA LYS A 63 -10.52 9.59 -1.56
C LYS A 63 -9.11 9.04 -1.67
N SER A 64 -8.42 9.36 -2.76
CA SER A 64 -7.00 9.05 -2.88
C SER A 64 -6.19 9.93 -1.94
N ARG A 65 -5.37 9.31 -1.08
CA ARG A 65 -4.58 10.03 -0.07
C ARG A 65 -3.10 10.12 -0.40
N ARG A 66 -2.59 9.19 -1.22
CA ARG A 66 -1.24 9.20 -1.78
C ARG A 66 -1.24 8.70 -3.22
N PHE A 67 -0.26 9.14 -3.99
CA PHE A 67 0.05 8.56 -5.28
C PHE A 67 0.83 7.25 -5.12
N SER A 68 0.55 6.33 -6.03
CA SER A 68 1.31 5.10 -6.26
C SER A 68 1.43 4.96 -7.78
N VAL A 69 2.57 4.43 -8.23
CA VAL A 69 3.02 4.66 -9.61
C VAL A 69 3.40 3.38 -10.35
N ASP A 70 3.23 2.24 -9.69
CA ASP A 70 3.52 0.91 -10.21
C ASP A 70 2.20 0.13 -10.34
N ILE A 71 2.09 -0.77 -11.30
CA ILE A 71 0.92 -1.63 -11.49
C ILE A 71 1.27 -3.03 -11.01
N ASP A 72 0.63 -3.46 -9.92
CA ASP A 72 0.75 -4.81 -9.38
C ASP A 72 -0.46 -5.65 -9.78
N ILE A 73 -0.26 -6.74 -10.52
CA ILE A 73 -1.35 -7.64 -10.94
C ILE A 73 -1.06 -9.10 -10.61
N ILE A 74 -2.12 -9.88 -10.44
CA ILE A 74 -2.09 -11.35 -10.36
C ILE A 74 -2.82 -11.91 -11.58
N THR A 75 -2.23 -12.85 -12.29
CA THR A 75 -2.86 -13.53 -13.43
C THR A 75 -2.45 -15.00 -13.51
N THR A 76 -3.31 -15.83 -14.10
CA THR A 76 -3.01 -17.23 -14.41
C THR A 76 -2.59 -17.42 -15.86
N GLN A 77 -2.60 -16.36 -16.66
CA GLN A 77 -2.18 -16.41 -18.06
C GLN A 77 -0.69 -16.68 -18.15
N SER A 78 -0.26 -17.40 -19.19
CA SER A 78 1.14 -17.72 -19.39
C SER A 78 1.97 -16.48 -19.75
N ARG A 79 3.29 -16.59 -19.64
CA ARG A 79 4.21 -15.55 -20.09
C ARG A 79 3.94 -15.14 -21.55
N GLU A 80 3.75 -16.11 -22.44
CA GLU A 80 3.53 -15.89 -23.86
C GLU A 80 2.20 -15.15 -24.11
N GLU A 81 1.16 -15.50 -23.36
CA GLU A 81 -0.14 -14.82 -23.44
C GLU A 81 -0.03 -13.37 -22.94
N VAL A 82 0.67 -13.14 -21.82
CA VAL A 82 0.92 -11.81 -21.28
C VAL A 82 1.72 -10.97 -22.27
N GLU A 83 2.88 -11.44 -22.72
CA GLU A 83 3.77 -10.70 -23.62
C GLU A 83 3.08 -10.40 -24.96
N ALA A 84 2.22 -11.29 -25.48
CA ALA A 84 1.38 -11.01 -26.64
C ALA A 84 0.36 -9.88 -26.41
N VAL A 85 -0.13 -9.69 -25.18
CA VAL A 85 -0.94 -8.53 -24.81
C VAL A 85 -0.07 -7.27 -24.70
N LEU A 86 1.11 -7.35 -24.08
CA LEU A 86 2.01 -6.20 -23.96
C LEU A 86 2.40 -5.62 -25.32
N GLU A 87 2.65 -6.47 -26.32
CA GLU A 87 2.86 -6.06 -27.72
C GLU A 87 1.67 -5.30 -28.30
N LYS A 88 0.44 -5.77 -28.07
CA LYS A 88 -0.77 -5.06 -28.50
C LYS A 88 -0.92 -3.71 -27.80
N VAL A 89 -0.56 -3.63 -26.52
CA VAL A 89 -0.57 -2.36 -25.77
C VAL A 89 0.35 -1.35 -26.45
N VAL A 90 1.60 -1.71 -26.74
CA VAL A 90 2.56 -0.81 -27.42
C VAL A 90 2.05 -0.42 -28.80
N ALA A 91 1.51 -1.36 -29.58
CA ALA A 91 1.03 -1.08 -30.93
C ALA A 91 -0.20 -0.15 -30.99
N ASN A 92 -0.99 -0.05 -29.92
CA ASN A 92 -2.29 0.65 -29.90
C ASN A 92 -2.37 1.76 -28.84
N SER A 93 -1.23 2.23 -28.32
CA SER A 93 -1.18 3.27 -27.28
C SER A 93 -0.02 4.24 -27.49
N HIS A 94 0.17 5.16 -26.53
CA HIS A 94 1.31 6.08 -26.50
C HIS A 94 2.54 5.52 -25.78
N PHE A 95 2.51 4.25 -25.33
CA PHE A 95 3.70 3.58 -24.81
C PHE A 95 4.62 3.18 -25.97
N ASN A 96 5.90 3.50 -25.85
CA ASN A 96 6.88 3.36 -26.93
C ASN A 96 7.40 1.92 -27.06
N LYS A 97 7.64 1.26 -25.92
CA LYS A 97 8.14 -0.11 -25.82
C LYS A 97 7.90 -0.65 -24.41
N TRP A 98 8.05 -1.96 -24.26
CA TRP A 98 8.20 -2.59 -22.96
C TRP A 98 9.54 -3.32 -22.87
N GLU A 99 10.11 -3.41 -21.66
CA GLU A 99 11.34 -4.16 -21.38
C GLU A 99 11.14 -5.09 -20.19
N LEU A 100 11.58 -6.35 -20.33
CA LEU A 100 11.60 -7.31 -19.23
C LEU A 100 12.81 -7.06 -18.33
N GLN A 101 12.58 -6.94 -17.02
CA GLN A 101 13.65 -6.85 -16.03
C GLN A 101 14.18 -8.24 -15.67
N ASP A 102 14.95 -8.85 -16.59
CA ASP A 102 15.42 -10.25 -16.54
C ASP A 102 16.13 -10.63 -15.24
N ARG A 103 16.83 -9.68 -14.61
CA ARG A 103 17.59 -9.95 -13.37
C ARG A 103 16.69 -10.34 -12.20
N ARG A 104 15.44 -9.88 -12.18
CA ARG A 104 14.48 -10.10 -11.09
C ARG A 104 13.21 -10.83 -11.51
N SER A 105 13.09 -11.18 -12.79
CA SER A 105 11.90 -11.84 -13.36
C SER A 105 12.13 -13.32 -13.63
N TYR A 106 11.07 -14.11 -13.51
CA TYR A 106 11.05 -15.55 -13.78
C TYR A 106 12.15 -16.32 -13.05
N LYS A 107 12.43 -15.94 -11.80
CA LYS A 107 13.38 -16.65 -10.93
C LYS A 107 12.64 -17.77 -10.19
N GLU A 108 13.40 -18.79 -9.80
CA GLU A 108 12.90 -19.86 -8.95
C GLU A 108 12.37 -19.30 -7.60
N GLY A 109 11.38 -19.97 -7.02
CA GLY A 109 10.73 -19.59 -5.76
C GLY A 109 9.43 -18.81 -5.96
N VAL A 110 9.51 -17.58 -6.46
CA VAL A 110 8.33 -16.71 -6.64
C VAL A 110 8.00 -16.56 -8.13
N PRO A 111 6.81 -16.99 -8.60
CA PRO A 111 6.44 -16.95 -10.01
C PRO A 111 6.06 -15.53 -10.42
N LYS A 112 7.03 -14.63 -10.52
CA LYS A 112 6.79 -13.20 -10.82
C LYS A 112 7.65 -12.68 -11.96
N ALA A 113 7.16 -11.63 -12.62
CA ALA A 113 7.93 -10.86 -13.57
C ALA A 113 7.70 -9.36 -13.39
N HIS A 114 8.68 -8.60 -13.84
CA HIS A 114 8.72 -7.15 -13.73
C HIS A 114 9.00 -6.59 -15.12
N TYR A 115 8.11 -5.75 -15.61
CA TYR A 115 8.20 -5.09 -16.91
C TYR A 115 8.27 -3.57 -16.72
N GLU A 116 8.97 -2.89 -17.61
CA GLU A 116 8.97 -1.42 -17.69
C GLU A 116 8.29 -1.00 -18.99
N PHE A 117 7.36 -0.05 -18.92
CA PHE A 117 6.68 0.52 -20.08
C PHE A 117 7.11 1.96 -20.29
N ASP A 118 7.85 2.20 -21.35
CA ASP A 118 8.39 3.53 -21.68
C ASP A 118 7.31 4.43 -22.29
N TYR A 119 7.31 5.70 -21.88
CA TYR A 119 6.44 6.76 -22.39
C TYR A 119 7.19 8.09 -22.45
N GLU A 120 6.76 8.99 -23.34
CA GLU A 120 7.31 10.34 -23.38
C GLU A 120 6.69 11.21 -22.26
N SER A 121 7.54 11.76 -21.39
CA SER A 121 7.09 12.71 -20.35
C SER A 121 7.35 14.14 -20.80
N SER A 122 6.34 14.99 -20.60
CA SER A 122 6.47 16.44 -20.78
C SER A 122 6.93 17.17 -19.51
N LEU A 123 7.01 16.46 -18.38
CA LEU A 123 7.27 17.00 -17.05
C LEU A 123 8.62 16.56 -16.45
N ASN A 124 9.10 15.36 -16.80
CA ASN A 124 10.34 14.81 -16.27
C ASN A 124 11.08 13.97 -17.32
N GLN A 125 12.21 14.47 -17.79
CA GLN A 125 13.02 13.81 -18.82
C GLN A 125 13.88 12.62 -18.31
N SER A 126 13.79 12.27 -17.02
CA SER A 126 14.70 11.31 -16.37
C SER A 126 14.05 10.01 -15.90
N ALA A 127 12.71 9.96 -15.82
CA ALA A 127 11.96 8.78 -15.39
C ALA A 127 10.72 8.65 -16.28
N HIS A 128 10.86 7.84 -17.32
CA HIS A 128 9.94 7.75 -18.45
C HIS A 128 9.23 6.41 -18.52
N PHE A 129 9.09 5.70 -17.40
CA PHE A 129 8.45 4.39 -17.42
C PHE A 129 7.50 4.16 -16.26
N VAL A 130 6.51 3.30 -16.53
CA VAL A 130 5.64 2.68 -15.54
C VAL A 130 6.15 1.27 -15.28
N LEU A 131 6.22 0.85 -14.02
CA LEU A 131 6.50 -0.55 -13.67
C LEU A 131 5.22 -1.37 -13.71
N LEU A 132 5.28 -2.54 -14.34
CA LEU A 132 4.25 -3.58 -14.29
C LEU A 132 4.84 -4.81 -13.60
N ASP A 133 4.38 -5.07 -12.39
CA ASP A 133 4.76 -6.20 -11.56
C ASP A 133 3.64 -7.25 -11.63
N ILE A 134 3.97 -8.45 -12.12
CA ILE A 134 3.03 -9.53 -12.37
C ILE A 134 3.39 -10.72 -11.49
N LEU A 135 2.40 -11.28 -10.80
CA LEU A 135 2.48 -12.54 -10.10
C LEU A 135 1.62 -13.59 -10.84
N PHE A 136 2.25 -14.69 -11.25
CA PHE A 136 1.68 -15.72 -12.14
C PHE A 136 1.08 -16.87 -11.36
N GLU A 137 -0.15 -16.68 -10.88
CA GLU A 137 -0.83 -17.63 -10.01
C GLU A 137 -2.33 -17.31 -9.85
N GLN A 138 -3.01 -18.17 -9.10
CA GLN A 138 -4.36 -17.88 -8.63
C GLN A 138 -4.36 -16.85 -7.50
N THR A 139 -5.38 -16.00 -7.51
CA THR A 139 -5.59 -15.01 -6.45
C THR A 139 -6.02 -15.67 -5.14
N ASP A 140 -5.36 -15.29 -4.05
CA ASP A 140 -5.68 -15.79 -2.71
C ASP A 140 -6.62 -14.88 -1.92
N TYR A 141 -7.00 -13.73 -2.48
CA TYR A 141 -7.89 -12.79 -1.79
C TYR A 141 -9.26 -13.44 -1.55
N PRO A 142 -9.78 -13.41 -0.31
CA PRO A 142 -11.05 -14.05 0.02
C PRO A 142 -12.24 -13.37 -0.68
N ARG A 143 -12.12 -12.09 -1.03
CA ARG A 143 -13.16 -11.34 -1.72
C ARG A 143 -12.57 -10.41 -2.77
N LEU A 144 -13.20 -10.45 -3.95
CA LEU A 144 -12.89 -9.61 -5.09
C LEU A 144 -14.11 -8.76 -5.44
N LEU A 145 -13.84 -7.57 -5.95
CA LEU A 145 -14.81 -6.58 -6.39
C LEU A 145 -14.53 -6.21 -7.85
N SER A 146 -15.56 -5.75 -8.56
CA SER A 146 -15.40 -5.02 -9.82
C SER A 146 -15.28 -3.53 -9.47
N ALA A 147 -14.21 -2.88 -9.93
CA ALA A 147 -14.00 -1.45 -9.73
C ALA A 147 -13.80 -0.75 -11.08
N PRO A 148 -14.47 0.39 -11.32
CA PRO A 148 -14.24 1.20 -12.51
C PRO A 148 -12.83 1.80 -12.47
N ILE A 149 -12.11 1.79 -13.60
CA ILE A 149 -10.86 2.54 -13.76
C ILE A 149 -11.22 4.02 -13.89
N GLN A 150 -11.51 4.64 -12.76
CA GLN A 150 -11.93 6.03 -12.68
C GLN A 150 -11.37 6.67 -11.42
N SER A 151 -10.91 7.90 -11.56
CA SER A 151 -10.49 8.76 -10.44
C SER A 151 -10.57 10.21 -10.88
N GLU A 152 -10.42 11.14 -9.95
CA GLU A 152 -10.41 12.58 -10.27
C GLU A 152 -9.24 13.01 -11.17
N TRP A 153 -8.23 12.17 -11.33
CA TRP A 153 -7.00 12.44 -12.06
C TRP A 153 -7.12 12.18 -13.57
N ILE A 154 -8.14 11.43 -13.98
CA ILE A 154 -8.31 10.96 -15.35
C ILE A 154 -9.75 11.15 -15.83
N GLU A 155 -9.90 11.42 -17.11
CA GLU A 155 -11.17 11.33 -17.81
C GLU A 155 -11.06 10.24 -18.87
N SER A 156 -12.07 9.38 -18.97
CA SER A 156 -12.14 8.33 -19.99
C SER A 156 -13.30 8.54 -20.95
N GLU A 157 -13.14 8.12 -22.19
CA GLU A 157 -14.21 8.00 -23.19
C GLU A 157 -15.19 6.87 -22.83
N GLU A 158 -14.64 5.78 -22.31
CA GLU A 158 -15.36 4.59 -21.82
C GLU A 158 -14.73 4.15 -20.50
N VAL A 159 -15.57 3.84 -19.52
CA VAL A 159 -15.14 3.36 -18.20
C VAL A 159 -15.07 1.84 -18.22
N LEU A 160 -13.86 1.29 -18.25
CA LEU A 160 -13.63 -0.14 -18.09
C LEU A 160 -13.58 -0.50 -16.61
N GLU A 161 -14.01 -1.72 -16.29
CA GLU A 161 -13.90 -2.26 -14.94
C GLU A 161 -12.78 -3.30 -14.83
N VAL A 162 -12.12 -3.32 -13.67
CA VAL A 162 -11.08 -4.28 -13.32
C VAL A 162 -11.44 -4.99 -12.02
N VAL A 163 -10.94 -6.22 -11.89
CA VAL A 163 -11.09 -6.99 -10.67
C VAL A 163 -10.05 -6.52 -9.66
N VAL A 164 -10.48 -6.18 -8.45
CA VAL A 164 -9.63 -5.72 -7.34
C VAL A 164 -9.99 -6.46 -6.06
N PRO A 165 -9.07 -6.61 -5.08
CA PRO A 165 -9.43 -7.07 -3.74
C PRO A 165 -10.36 -6.07 -3.05
N SER A 166 -11.20 -6.55 -2.12
CA SER A 166 -11.91 -5.67 -1.18
C SER A 166 -10.95 -4.89 -0.26
N ILE A 167 -11.49 -3.91 0.46
CA ILE A 167 -10.76 -3.12 1.48
C ILE A 167 -10.18 -4.06 2.55
N GLU A 168 -10.95 -5.01 3.04
CA GLU A 168 -10.53 -5.97 4.06
C GLU A 168 -9.46 -6.94 3.51
N SER A 169 -9.66 -7.42 2.28
CA SER A 169 -8.71 -8.33 1.63
C SER A 169 -7.35 -7.66 1.42
N ILE A 170 -7.32 -6.43 0.90
CA ILE A 170 -6.05 -5.70 0.72
C ILE A 170 -5.44 -5.26 2.05
N LEU A 171 -6.23 -4.99 3.09
CA LEU A 171 -5.72 -4.68 4.43
C LEU A 171 -4.98 -5.87 5.04
N GLY A 172 -5.49 -7.08 4.89
CA GLY A 172 -4.79 -8.31 5.31
C GLY A 172 -3.43 -8.47 4.62
N ASP A 173 -3.36 -8.23 3.31
CA ASP A 173 -2.10 -8.23 2.53
C ASP A 173 -1.13 -7.14 3.02
N LYS A 174 -1.63 -5.91 3.20
CA LYS A 174 -0.79 -4.80 3.65
C LYS A 174 -0.18 -5.04 5.03
N LEU A 175 -0.89 -5.74 5.92
CA LEU A 175 -0.35 -6.16 7.21
C LEU A 175 0.86 -7.10 7.05
N THR A 176 0.81 -8.11 6.17
CA THR A 176 1.97 -9.00 5.94
C THR A 176 3.17 -8.21 5.38
N ALA A 177 2.91 -7.26 4.48
CA ALA A 177 3.95 -6.39 3.92
C ALA A 177 4.59 -5.44 4.95
N PHE A 178 3.90 -5.13 6.05
CA PHE A 178 4.36 -4.29 7.17
C PHE A 178 4.99 -5.11 8.33
N ALA A 179 5.62 -6.24 8.01
CA ALA A 179 6.37 -7.08 8.94
C ALA A 179 7.88 -7.13 8.57
N PRO A 180 8.66 -6.07 8.86
CA PRO A 180 10.02 -5.87 8.34
C PRO A 180 11.12 -6.76 8.97
N ASN A 181 10.81 -7.56 9.99
CA ASN A 181 11.72 -8.56 10.56
C ASN A 181 11.43 -9.99 10.08
N THR A 182 10.33 -10.19 9.34
CA THR A 182 9.85 -11.51 8.92
C THR A 182 9.61 -11.56 7.40
N VAL A 183 8.36 -11.43 6.96
CA VAL A 183 7.94 -11.62 5.57
C VAL A 183 7.75 -10.33 4.77
N GLY A 184 7.68 -9.19 5.45
CA GLY A 184 7.36 -7.91 4.83
C GLY A 184 8.54 -7.26 4.11
N ILE A 185 8.44 -5.95 3.92
CA ILE A 185 9.53 -5.13 3.42
C ILE A 185 10.62 -5.04 4.49
N LEU A 186 11.74 -5.73 4.29
CA LEU A 186 12.78 -5.86 5.32
C LEU A 186 13.53 -4.55 5.61
N TYR A 187 13.96 -4.38 6.87
CA TYR A 187 14.97 -3.40 7.26
C TYR A 187 16.30 -3.63 6.53
N ASP A 188 17.17 -2.61 6.52
CA ASP A 188 18.53 -2.66 5.95
C ASP A 188 18.55 -3.02 4.46
N LYS A 189 17.51 -2.61 3.70
CA LYS A 189 17.38 -2.81 2.25
C LYS A 189 17.21 -1.52 1.45
N ASP A 190 17.43 -0.36 2.07
CA ASP A 190 17.15 0.97 1.49
C ASP A 190 15.69 1.09 0.99
N LYS A 191 14.77 0.42 1.69
CA LYS A 191 13.32 0.36 1.40
C LYS A 191 12.46 0.92 2.52
N GLU A 192 13.04 1.74 3.39
CA GLU A 192 12.35 2.33 4.53
C GLU A 192 11.13 3.18 4.11
N GLN A 193 11.16 3.79 2.93
CA GLN A 193 10.01 4.47 2.36
C GLN A 193 8.86 3.50 2.02
N GLU A 194 9.18 2.31 1.51
CA GLU A 194 8.19 1.29 1.17
C GLU A 194 7.54 0.68 2.41
N ILE A 195 8.28 0.54 3.52
CA ILE A 195 7.73 0.16 4.83
C ILE A 195 6.67 1.19 5.28
N ILE A 196 6.99 2.48 5.17
CA ILE A 196 6.09 3.56 5.60
C ILE A 196 4.87 3.69 4.69
N LYS A 197 5.00 3.42 3.38
CA LYS A 197 3.84 3.32 2.49
C LYS A 197 2.87 2.22 2.97
N GLN A 198 3.35 1.06 3.43
CA GLN A 198 2.46 0.02 3.98
C GLN A 198 1.74 0.51 5.23
N LEU A 199 2.46 1.13 6.17
CA LEU A 199 1.85 1.68 7.39
C LEU A 199 0.78 2.73 7.08
N PHE A 200 1.06 3.63 6.14
CA PHE A 200 0.11 4.65 5.70
C PHE A 200 -1.15 4.00 5.12
N ASP A 201 -0.98 3.04 4.20
CA ASP A 201 -2.08 2.31 3.56
C ASP A 201 -2.93 1.58 4.62
N ILE A 202 -2.31 0.89 5.58
CA ILE A 202 -2.98 0.25 6.71
C ILE A 202 -3.82 1.27 7.48
N GLY A 203 -3.27 2.45 7.77
CA GLY A 203 -3.98 3.50 8.48
C GLY A 203 -5.23 3.99 7.74
N CYS A 204 -5.19 4.06 6.42
CA CYS A 204 -6.31 4.48 5.56
C CYS A 204 -7.36 3.38 5.41
N LEU A 205 -6.93 2.17 5.08
CA LEU A 205 -7.79 1.01 4.94
C LEU A 205 -8.48 0.67 6.25
N PHE A 206 -7.78 0.79 7.37
CA PHE A 206 -8.38 0.64 8.70
C PHE A 206 -9.58 1.58 8.87
N ASP A 207 -9.56 2.82 8.36
CA ASP A 207 -10.69 3.74 8.57
C ASP A 207 -11.95 3.32 7.81
N GLU A 208 -11.82 2.54 6.75
CA GLU A 208 -12.94 2.07 5.91
C GLU A 208 -13.30 0.59 6.14
N ALA A 209 -12.46 -0.18 6.82
CA ALA A 209 -12.67 -1.62 7.05
C ALA A 209 -13.63 -1.91 8.21
N ASP A 210 -14.51 -2.89 8.03
CA ASP A 210 -15.47 -3.34 9.05
C ASP A 210 -15.34 -4.84 9.40
N ASN A 211 -15.07 -5.69 8.41
CA ASN A 211 -15.07 -7.15 8.58
C ASN A 211 -13.68 -7.71 8.95
N VAL A 212 -13.43 -7.92 10.25
CA VAL A 212 -12.14 -8.44 10.75
C VAL A 212 -11.89 -9.90 10.34
N GLU A 213 -12.93 -10.72 10.20
CA GLU A 213 -12.78 -12.11 9.74
C GLU A 213 -12.21 -12.17 8.32
N GLU A 214 -12.66 -11.29 7.42
CA GLU A 214 -12.15 -11.22 6.06
C GLU A 214 -10.68 -10.75 6.02
N ILE A 215 -10.31 -9.78 6.88
CA ILE A 215 -8.91 -9.36 7.06
C ILE A 215 -8.07 -10.57 7.51
N ALA A 216 -8.57 -11.36 8.48
CA ALA A 216 -7.88 -12.52 9.00
C ALA A 216 -7.64 -13.57 7.91
N LEU A 217 -8.67 -13.93 7.14
CA LEU A 217 -8.56 -14.91 6.06
C LEU A 217 -7.54 -14.48 5.00
N SER A 218 -7.51 -13.20 4.64
CA SER A 218 -6.53 -12.66 3.70
C SER A 218 -5.11 -12.71 4.29
N PHE A 219 -4.94 -12.24 5.54
CA PHE A 219 -3.66 -12.26 6.24
C PHE A 219 -3.10 -13.68 6.39
N GLU A 220 -3.93 -14.66 6.76
CA GLU A 220 -3.52 -16.05 6.95
C GLU A 220 -3.03 -16.66 5.63
N LYS A 221 -3.81 -16.54 4.55
CA LYS A 221 -3.42 -17.09 3.24
C LYS A 221 -2.15 -16.44 2.70
N ILE A 222 -2.09 -15.12 2.68
CA ILE A 222 -0.96 -14.38 2.12
C ILE A 222 0.27 -14.55 3.01
N GLY A 223 0.10 -14.49 4.34
CA GLY A 223 1.19 -14.70 5.29
C GLY A 223 1.82 -16.08 5.17
N THR A 224 1.02 -17.15 5.08
CA THR A 224 1.53 -18.52 4.85
C THR A 224 2.27 -18.62 3.53
N LYS A 225 1.76 -17.97 2.49
CA LYS A 225 2.40 -17.95 1.18
C LYS A 225 3.76 -17.24 1.20
N GLU A 226 3.85 -16.08 1.83
CA GLU A 226 5.09 -15.32 1.96
C GLU A 226 6.13 -16.04 2.84
N ILE A 227 5.71 -16.77 3.87
CA ILE A 227 6.57 -17.68 4.65
C ILE A 227 7.19 -18.72 3.72
N ASN A 228 6.37 -19.39 2.90
CA ASN A 228 6.81 -20.43 1.98
C ASN A 228 7.77 -19.88 0.91
N TYR A 229 7.46 -18.72 0.32
CA TYR A 229 8.33 -18.07 -0.67
C TYR A 229 9.71 -17.69 -0.14
N ARG A 230 9.81 -17.44 1.17
CA ARG A 230 11.06 -17.08 1.84
C ARG A 230 11.71 -18.25 2.56
N GLU A 231 11.10 -19.43 2.50
CA GLU A 231 11.57 -20.66 3.16
C GLU A 231 11.84 -20.44 4.67
N LEU A 232 10.97 -19.69 5.34
CA LEU A 232 11.13 -19.36 6.76
C LEU A 232 10.51 -20.43 7.66
N GLU A 233 11.21 -20.78 8.74
CA GLU A 233 10.71 -21.67 9.80
C GLU A 233 9.99 -20.87 10.90
N ILE A 234 8.93 -20.14 10.54
CA ILE A 234 8.13 -19.32 11.46
C ILE A 234 6.63 -19.57 11.26
N GLY A 235 5.81 -19.21 12.25
CA GLY A 235 4.36 -19.18 12.13
C GLY A 235 3.80 -17.78 11.81
N LEU A 236 2.47 -17.73 11.64
CA LEU A 236 1.74 -16.47 11.44
C LEU A 236 1.78 -15.57 12.69
N THR A 237 1.95 -16.16 13.88
CA THR A 237 2.02 -15.39 15.13
C THR A 237 3.27 -14.52 15.18
N GLU A 238 4.38 -14.99 14.62
CA GLU A 238 5.65 -14.28 14.55
C GLU A 238 5.56 -13.08 13.59
N ILE A 239 4.81 -13.19 12.49
CA ILE A 239 4.50 -12.05 11.61
C ILE A 239 3.68 -11.00 12.37
N LEU A 240 2.65 -11.44 13.11
CA LEU A 240 1.84 -10.54 13.94
C LEU A 240 2.70 -9.84 15.01
N ASP A 241 3.57 -10.58 15.69
CA ASP A 241 4.47 -10.01 16.70
C ASP A 241 5.47 -9.01 16.12
N ASP A 242 5.94 -9.24 14.89
CA ASP A 242 6.76 -8.29 14.14
C ASP A 242 6.02 -6.99 13.84
N ILE A 243 4.80 -7.06 13.30
CA ILE A 243 3.94 -5.89 13.03
C ILE A 243 3.73 -5.08 14.32
N PHE A 244 3.40 -5.77 15.42
CA PHE A 244 3.19 -5.12 16.73
C PHE A 244 4.47 -4.45 17.24
N THR A 245 5.61 -5.14 17.15
CA THR A 245 6.91 -4.64 17.60
C THR A 245 7.35 -3.43 16.78
N THR A 246 7.23 -3.51 15.45
CA THR A 246 7.52 -2.40 14.53
C THR A 246 6.62 -1.20 14.81
N SER A 247 5.31 -1.42 15.03
CA SER A 247 4.38 -0.37 15.45
C SER A 247 4.80 0.28 16.78
N LEU A 248 5.28 -0.53 17.74
CA LEU A 248 5.73 -0.05 19.04
C LEU A 248 7.01 0.78 18.94
N LEU A 249 7.94 0.44 18.03
CA LEU A 249 9.14 1.26 17.78
C LEU A 249 8.75 2.70 17.39
N ILE A 250 7.77 2.85 16.49
CA ILE A 250 7.26 4.16 16.06
C ILE A 250 6.68 4.94 17.26
N ALA A 251 5.90 4.26 18.12
CA ALA A 251 5.30 4.87 19.30
C ALA A 251 6.32 5.24 20.40
N LYS A 252 7.38 4.45 20.58
CA LYS A 252 8.48 4.72 21.53
C LYS A 252 9.33 5.93 21.12
N ARG A 253 9.43 6.21 19.83
CA ARG A 253 10.23 7.31 19.26
C ARG A 253 11.71 7.23 19.67
N THR A 254 12.30 8.36 20.07
CA THR A 254 13.69 8.47 20.53
C THR A 254 13.99 7.75 21.85
N LYS A 255 13.00 7.12 22.49
CA LYS A 255 13.23 6.22 23.63
C LYS A 255 13.77 4.84 23.21
N ASN A 256 13.80 4.53 21.91
CA ASN A 256 14.53 3.38 21.40
C ASN A 256 16.03 3.68 21.50
N THR A 257 16.67 3.27 22.60
CA THR A 257 18.08 3.59 22.89
C THR A 257 19.03 2.42 22.65
N GLY A 258 18.54 1.18 22.64
CA GLY A 258 19.33 -0.03 22.39
C GLY A 258 19.30 -0.43 20.92
N GLU A 259 20.35 -1.13 20.48
CA GLU A 259 20.36 -1.79 19.16
C GLU A 259 19.64 -3.15 19.22
N PRO A 260 18.97 -3.59 18.13
CA PRO A 260 18.85 -2.93 16.82
C PRO A 260 17.73 -1.88 16.74
N ASP A 261 16.91 -1.72 17.80
CA ASP A 261 15.71 -0.88 17.81
C ASP A 261 15.99 0.59 17.48
N LYS A 262 17.13 1.12 17.91
CA LYS A 262 17.56 2.50 17.62
C LYS A 262 17.82 2.70 16.12
N THR A 263 18.53 1.78 15.48
CA THR A 263 18.80 1.84 14.02
C THR A 263 17.51 1.67 13.22
N ARG A 264 16.68 0.68 13.56
CA ARG A 264 15.37 0.45 12.93
C ARG A 264 14.45 1.66 13.03
N PHE A 265 14.39 2.29 14.20
CA PHE A 265 13.63 3.54 14.36
C PHE A 265 14.18 4.67 13.47
N THR A 266 15.50 4.75 13.29
CA THR A 266 16.13 5.72 12.39
C THR A 266 15.74 5.48 10.93
N GLU A 267 15.69 4.23 10.47
CA GLU A 267 15.15 3.87 9.15
C GLU A 267 13.69 4.29 9.01
N LEU A 268 12.82 3.93 9.97
CA LEU A 268 11.40 4.30 9.92
C LEU A 268 11.20 5.83 9.84
N THR A 269 11.95 6.60 10.63
CA THR A 269 11.88 8.07 10.55
C THR A 269 12.41 8.63 9.24
N THR A 270 13.40 7.97 8.63
CA THR A 270 13.89 8.31 7.29
C THR A 270 12.82 8.03 6.24
N GLY A 271 12.13 6.89 6.33
CA GLY A 271 10.99 6.54 5.48
C GLY A 271 9.86 7.58 5.56
N ILE A 272 9.49 8.00 6.77
CA ILE A 272 8.45 9.03 7.00
C ILE A 272 8.82 10.33 6.29
N ARG A 273 10.10 10.74 6.36
CA ARG A 273 10.57 11.95 5.69
C ARG A 273 10.57 11.82 4.16
N ARG A 274 11.02 10.69 3.62
CA ARG A 274 11.07 10.44 2.16
C ARG A 274 9.69 10.29 1.52
N PHE A 275 8.69 9.92 2.32
CA PHE A 275 7.33 9.67 1.86
C PHE A 275 6.54 10.94 1.47
N GLU A 276 6.93 12.13 1.93
CA GLU A 276 6.18 13.39 1.73
C GLU A 276 5.87 13.68 0.25
N GLY A 277 6.77 13.37 -0.68
CA GLY A 277 6.59 13.64 -2.12
C GLY A 277 5.51 12.80 -2.82
N PHE A 278 4.95 11.80 -2.13
CA PHE A 278 3.90 10.92 -2.65
C PHE A 278 2.51 11.28 -2.10
N LEU A 279 2.42 12.14 -1.10
CA LEU A 279 1.15 12.54 -0.50
C LEU A 279 0.40 13.55 -1.38
N ILE A 280 -0.92 13.47 -1.35
CA ILE A 280 -1.78 14.31 -2.21
C ILE A 280 -2.16 15.62 -1.51
N ALA A 281 -2.89 15.52 -0.40
CA ALA A 281 -3.48 16.67 0.30
C ALA A 281 -2.96 16.87 1.72
N GLU A 282 -2.42 15.81 2.33
CA GLU A 282 -2.05 15.79 3.74
C GLU A 282 -0.54 15.71 3.96
N ASN A 283 -0.12 15.87 5.21
CA ASN A 283 1.24 15.52 5.63
C ASN A 283 1.17 14.20 6.40
N PHE A 284 2.26 13.44 6.36
CA PHE A 284 2.42 12.26 7.20
C PHE A 284 3.67 12.45 8.05
N LYS A 285 3.47 12.87 9.30
CA LYS A 285 4.54 13.09 10.27
C LYS A 285 4.56 11.94 11.27
N ILE A 286 5.53 11.99 12.19
CA ILE A 286 5.65 10.98 13.25
C ILE A 286 4.36 10.80 14.06
N GLU A 287 3.58 11.87 14.27
CA GLU A 287 2.30 11.76 14.99
C GLU A 287 1.24 10.97 14.22
N ASP A 288 1.18 11.18 12.90
CA ASP A 288 0.28 10.45 12.01
C ASP A 288 0.73 8.99 11.88
N ALA A 289 2.04 8.74 11.85
CA ALA A 289 2.62 7.40 11.88
C ALA A 289 2.32 6.66 13.19
N ILE A 290 2.31 7.34 14.33
CA ILE A 290 1.93 6.75 15.63
C ILE A 290 0.46 6.37 15.66
N LEU A 291 -0.41 7.19 15.06
CA LEU A 291 -1.83 6.84 14.90
C LEU A 291 -2.00 5.60 14.02
N ALA A 292 -1.38 5.57 12.85
CA ALA A 292 -1.42 4.41 11.95
C ALA A 292 -0.84 3.15 12.62
N ALA A 293 0.24 3.30 13.40
CA ALA A 293 0.85 2.21 14.14
C ALA A 293 -0.06 1.69 15.26
N GLY A 294 -0.81 2.57 15.93
CA GLY A 294 -1.83 2.16 16.91
C GLY A 294 -2.95 1.34 16.26
N LYS A 295 -3.41 1.74 15.06
CA LYS A 295 -4.39 0.99 14.27
C LYS A 295 -3.87 -0.39 13.85
N ALA A 296 -2.65 -0.46 13.34
CA ALA A 296 -1.98 -1.72 12.99
C ALA A 296 -1.84 -2.63 14.22
N ALA A 297 -1.34 -2.10 15.34
CA ALA A 297 -1.20 -2.83 16.59
C ALA A 297 -2.54 -3.38 17.12
N TYR A 298 -3.63 -2.61 16.99
CA TYR A 298 -4.97 -3.05 17.39
C TYR A 298 -5.44 -4.23 16.53
N LEU A 299 -5.38 -4.12 15.20
CA LEU A 299 -5.73 -5.22 14.29
C LEU A 299 -4.89 -6.46 14.57
N THR A 300 -3.58 -6.31 14.70
CA THR A 300 -2.67 -7.42 15.01
C THR A 300 -3.09 -8.17 16.26
N LYS A 301 -3.57 -7.46 17.28
CA LYS A 301 -4.02 -8.07 18.54
C LYS A 301 -5.37 -8.77 18.40
N GLN A 302 -6.30 -8.18 17.65
CA GLN A 302 -7.55 -8.86 17.29
C GLN A 302 -7.28 -10.16 16.54
N LEU A 303 -6.45 -10.12 15.49
CA LEU A 303 -6.07 -11.29 14.69
C LEU A 303 -5.36 -12.36 15.54
N LYS A 304 -4.38 -11.96 16.37
CA LYS A 304 -3.64 -12.88 17.25
C LYS A 304 -4.56 -13.58 18.27
N ASN A 305 -5.56 -12.88 18.77
CA ASN A 305 -6.54 -13.41 19.72
C ASN A 305 -7.71 -14.13 19.03
N LYS A 306 -7.76 -14.14 17.70
CA LYS A 306 -8.91 -14.62 16.90
C LYS A 306 -10.22 -13.93 17.30
N ASP A 307 -10.12 -12.65 17.65
CA ASP A 307 -11.27 -11.79 17.92
C ASP A 307 -11.70 -11.14 16.60
N TYR A 308 -12.79 -11.65 16.03
CA TYR A 308 -13.36 -11.16 14.78
C TYR A 308 -14.54 -10.20 14.98
N THR A 309 -14.67 -9.63 16.18
CA THR A 309 -15.64 -8.55 16.39
C THR A 309 -15.28 -7.32 15.56
N SER A 310 -16.30 -6.55 15.18
CA SER A 310 -16.12 -5.34 14.38
C SER A 310 -15.17 -4.36 15.06
N ILE A 311 -14.35 -3.70 14.24
CA ILE A 311 -13.33 -2.77 14.71
C ILE A 311 -14.00 -1.56 15.37
N GLU A 312 -13.87 -1.42 16.69
CA GLU A 312 -14.31 -0.20 17.36
C GLU A 312 -13.48 1.01 16.91
N LYS A 313 -14.10 1.94 16.19
CA LYS A 313 -13.47 3.18 15.71
C LYS A 313 -13.51 4.28 16.77
N PHE A 314 -12.47 5.09 16.83
CA PHE A 314 -12.48 6.29 17.66
C PHE A 314 -13.36 7.39 17.04
N ASN A 315 -14.48 7.68 17.70
CA ASN A 315 -15.47 8.70 17.34
C ASN A 315 -15.64 9.73 18.48
N GLY A 316 -14.57 10.00 19.23
CA GLY A 316 -14.58 11.00 20.31
C GLY A 316 -14.93 10.44 21.70
N GLN A 317 -14.80 9.13 21.90
CA GLN A 317 -14.97 8.48 23.21
C GLN A 317 -14.12 9.17 24.30
N ASP A 318 -14.63 9.17 25.54
CA ASP A 318 -13.87 9.71 26.67
C ASP A 318 -12.73 8.76 27.09
N ILE A 319 -11.51 9.15 26.75
CA ILE A 319 -10.29 8.42 27.09
C ILE A 319 -9.67 8.83 28.44
N SER A 320 -10.29 9.77 29.18
CA SER A 320 -9.69 10.35 30.38
C SER A 320 -9.41 9.29 31.45
N LYS A 321 -10.36 8.37 31.65
CA LYS A 321 -10.31 7.29 32.66
C LYS A 321 -9.57 6.03 32.22
N LEU A 322 -9.33 5.84 30.92
CA LEU A 322 -8.65 4.65 30.40
C LEU A 322 -7.17 4.67 30.75
N GLU A 323 -6.55 3.60 31.21
CA GLU A 323 -5.12 3.63 31.58
C GLU A 323 -4.38 2.41 31.06
N ILE A 324 -3.20 2.63 30.46
CA ILE A 324 -2.28 1.56 30.08
C ILE A 324 -1.30 1.36 31.24
N THR A 325 -1.30 0.18 31.86
CA THR A 325 -0.41 -0.16 32.97
C THR A 325 0.81 -0.97 32.50
N GLY A 326 1.76 -1.24 33.42
CA GLY A 326 2.94 -2.06 33.13
C GLY A 326 4.01 -1.35 32.30
N GLU A 327 4.81 -2.12 31.55
CA GLU A 327 5.98 -1.64 30.81
C GLU A 327 5.64 -0.66 29.67
N LEU A 328 4.40 -0.69 29.19
CA LEU A 328 3.92 0.16 28.10
C LEU A 328 3.19 1.43 28.60
N ASN A 329 3.24 1.72 29.91
CA ASN A 329 2.59 2.90 30.49
C ASN A 329 3.02 4.24 29.88
N PHE A 330 4.17 4.27 29.19
CA PHE A 330 4.65 5.47 28.52
C PHE A 330 3.70 5.93 27.40
N LEU A 331 2.88 5.02 26.86
CA LEU A 331 1.85 5.30 25.86
C LEU A 331 0.73 6.19 26.42
N ASN A 332 0.53 6.26 27.74
CA ASN A 332 -0.43 7.21 28.35
C ASN A 332 -0.13 8.68 28.00
N LYS A 333 1.11 9.00 27.60
CA LYS A 333 1.46 10.34 27.10
C LYS A 333 0.69 10.71 25.83
N LEU A 334 0.28 9.72 25.03
CA LEU A 334 -0.52 9.93 23.83
C LEU A 334 -1.92 10.50 24.14
N LYS A 335 -2.43 10.41 25.38
CA LYS A 335 -3.67 11.13 25.75
C LYS A 335 -3.59 12.65 25.55
N LYS A 336 -2.37 13.19 25.57
CA LYS A 336 -2.06 14.61 25.39
C LYS A 336 -1.68 14.96 23.95
N SER A 337 -1.67 13.99 23.02
CA SER A 337 -1.42 14.28 21.62
C SER A 337 -2.60 15.08 21.03
N ARG A 338 -2.34 15.73 19.90
CA ARG A 338 -3.40 16.41 19.14
C ARG A 338 -4.47 15.43 18.69
N ASP A 339 -4.06 14.24 18.25
CA ASP A 339 -4.96 13.17 17.85
C ASP A 339 -5.07 12.10 18.93
N LYS A 340 -6.14 12.21 19.72
CA LYS A 340 -6.46 11.31 20.82
C LYS A 340 -6.75 9.88 20.37
N ALA A 341 -7.09 9.67 19.09
CA ALA A 341 -7.35 8.34 18.55
C ALA A 341 -6.13 7.43 18.67
N ALA A 342 -4.91 7.99 18.61
CA ALA A 342 -3.68 7.22 18.76
C ALA A 342 -3.63 6.51 20.13
N PHE A 343 -3.95 7.21 21.22
CA PHE A 343 -4.03 6.58 22.54
C PHE A 343 -5.12 5.52 22.60
N PHE A 344 -6.30 5.82 22.05
CA PHE A 344 -7.44 4.91 22.06
C PHE A 344 -7.09 3.57 21.40
N TYR A 345 -6.49 3.57 20.21
CA TYR A 345 -6.14 2.33 19.52
C TYR A 345 -5.01 1.56 20.22
N TRP A 346 -4.03 2.25 20.82
CA TRP A 346 -3.04 1.59 21.68
C TRP A 346 -3.65 0.98 22.94
N TYR A 347 -4.65 1.63 23.53
CA TYR A 347 -5.36 1.08 24.69
C TYR A 347 -6.12 -0.19 24.29
N LYS A 348 -6.83 -0.17 23.16
CA LYS A 348 -7.53 -1.32 22.56
C LYS A 348 -6.60 -2.47 22.15
N ALA A 349 -5.37 -2.18 21.73
CA ALA A 349 -4.39 -3.21 21.43
C ALA A 349 -3.88 -3.95 22.68
N LEU A 350 -4.06 -3.37 23.87
CA LEU A 350 -3.46 -3.86 25.12
C LEU A 350 -4.47 -4.37 26.15
N ASN A 351 -5.78 -4.15 25.92
CA ASN A 351 -6.88 -4.54 26.79
C ASN A 351 -8.04 -5.00 25.91
#